data_AF-A0A920PGX4-F1
#
_entry.id   AF-A0A920PGX4-F1
#
_cell.length_a   1.000
_cell.length_b   1.000
_cell.length_c   1.000
_cell.angle_alpha   90.00
_cell.angle_beta   90.00
_cell.angle_gamma   90.00
#
_symmetry.space_group_name_H-M   'P 1'
#
loop_
_entity.id
_entity.type
_entity.pdbx_description
1 polymer ?
#
loop_
_entity_poly.entity_id
_entity_poly.type
_entity_poly.pdbx_seq_one_letter_code
_entity_poly.pdbx_strand_id
1 'polypeptide(L)'
;MTINWQDHHAYESEDWNLIPDWADHLASLDVKIAWDPGRHGPGNNLFFIINDTDGNWVELSAELEQLTYDRHVSIWPHGEKHRTCGDTDIFAARRII
;
A
#
# COMPACT_ATOMS: atom_id res chain seq x y z
N MET A 1 -14.32 -13.07 -19.86
CA MET A 1 -14.09 -11.74 -19.27
C MET A 1 -14.83 -11.71 -17.95
N THR A 2 -14.12 -11.91 -16.84
CA THR A 2 -14.69 -11.75 -15.50
C THR A 2 -14.70 -10.27 -15.17
N ILE A 3 -15.88 -9.74 -14.82
CA ILE A 3 -16.03 -8.37 -14.32
C ILE A 3 -15.64 -8.43 -12.84
N ASN A 4 -14.57 -7.72 -12.47
CA ASN A 4 -14.19 -7.60 -11.06
C ASN A 4 -14.90 -6.39 -10.46
N TRP A 5 -15.85 -6.64 -9.55
CA TRP A 5 -16.66 -5.59 -8.89
C TRP A 5 -15.97 -5.00 -7.67
N GLN A 6 -14.91 -5.65 -7.17
CA GLN A 6 -14.13 -5.23 -6.02
C GLN A 6 -12.75 -4.76 -6.49
N ASP A 7 -12.34 -3.60 -6.00
CA ASP A 7 -11.04 -3.00 -6.32
C ASP A 7 -9.91 -3.80 -5.66
N HIS A 8 -9.87 -3.81 -4.33
CA HIS A 8 -8.96 -4.64 -3.52
C HIS A 8 -9.49 -4.78 -2.07
N HIS A 9 -8.93 -5.73 -1.32
CA HIS A 9 -9.08 -5.84 0.14
C HIS A 9 -7.80 -5.34 0.81
N ALA A 10 -7.91 -4.60 1.91
CA ALA A 10 -6.76 -4.05 2.61
C ALA A 10 -6.70 -4.58 4.06
N TYR A 11 -5.50 -5.01 4.48
CA TYR A 11 -5.22 -5.50 5.82
C TYR A 11 -3.99 -4.79 6.39
N GLU A 12 -4.11 -4.30 7.62
CA GLU A 12 -3.01 -3.64 8.33
C GLU A 12 -2.14 -4.67 9.07
N SER A 13 -0.84 -4.54 8.89
CA SER A 13 0.22 -5.18 9.65
C SER A 13 0.64 -4.28 10.81
N GLU A 14 1.06 -4.90 11.91
CA GLU A 14 1.35 -4.20 13.17
C GLU A 14 2.47 -3.16 13.05
N ASP A 15 3.54 -3.49 12.32
CA ASP A 15 4.66 -2.58 12.10
C ASP A 15 5.30 -2.73 10.70
N TRP A 16 6.13 -1.74 10.35
CA TRP A 16 6.87 -1.69 9.09
C TRP A 16 7.83 -2.86 8.89
N ASN A 17 8.47 -3.37 9.96
CA ASN A 17 9.45 -4.45 9.86
C ASN A 17 8.78 -5.77 9.44
N LEU A 18 7.47 -5.91 9.66
CA LEU A 18 6.71 -7.07 9.21
C LEU A 18 6.40 -7.03 7.70
N ILE A 19 6.51 -5.89 7.03
CA ILE A 19 6.27 -5.80 5.58
C ILE A 19 7.23 -6.70 4.77
N PRO A 20 8.56 -6.63 4.97
CA PRO A 20 9.47 -7.57 4.32
C PRO A 20 9.25 -9.02 4.76
N ASP A 21 8.93 -9.28 6.03
CA ASP A 21 8.61 -10.63 6.50
C ASP A 21 7.39 -11.23 5.78
N TRP A 22 6.35 -10.43 5.57
CA TRP A 22 5.18 -10.82 4.77
C TRP A 22 5.54 -11.05 3.30
N ALA A 23 6.38 -10.19 2.71
CA ALA A 23 6.84 -10.36 1.33
C ALA A 23 7.63 -11.66 1.15
N ASP A 24 8.55 -11.97 2.07
CA ASP A 24 9.33 -13.22 2.07
C ASP A 24 8.42 -14.44 2.28
N HIS A 25 7.45 -14.35 3.19
CA HIS A 25 6.48 -15.42 3.40
C HIS A 25 5.67 -15.70 2.13
N LEU A 26 5.15 -14.66 1.48
CA LEU A 26 4.38 -14.78 0.24
C LEU A 26 5.24 -15.33 -0.91
N ALA A 27 6.50 -14.90 -1.01
CA ALA A 27 7.46 -15.45 -1.97
C ALA A 27 7.71 -16.95 -1.72
N SER A 28 7.78 -17.39 -0.45
CA SER A 28 7.92 -18.81 -0.10
C SER A 28 6.73 -19.68 -0.53
N LEU A 29 5.57 -19.04 -0.78
CA LEU A 29 4.35 -19.65 -1.27
C LEU A 29 4.16 -19.47 -2.79
N ASP A 30 5.19 -18.96 -3.50
CA ASP A 30 5.14 -18.63 -4.94
C ASP A 30 4.06 -17.58 -5.29
N VAL A 31 3.70 -16.73 -4.32
CA VAL A 31 2.76 -15.61 -4.51
C VAL A 31 3.54 -14.39 -4.97
N LYS A 32 3.19 -13.88 -6.16
CA LYS A 32 3.87 -12.73 -6.76
C LYS A 32 3.33 -11.41 -6.21
N ILE A 33 4.24 -10.49 -5.91
CA ILE A 33 3.94 -9.08 -5.70
C ILE A 33 3.48 -8.45 -7.02
N ALA A 34 2.23 -7.98 -7.01
CA ALA A 34 1.58 -7.31 -8.13
C ALA A 34 1.93 -5.82 -8.17
N TRP A 35 2.04 -5.20 -6.99
CA TRP A 35 2.53 -3.84 -6.83
C TRP A 35 3.58 -3.79 -5.73
N ASP A 36 4.81 -3.42 -6.13
CA ASP A 36 5.96 -3.28 -5.23
C ASP A 36 5.68 -2.33 -4.05
N PRO A 37 6.38 -2.51 -2.92
CA PRO A 37 6.21 -1.66 -1.75
C PRO A 37 6.35 -0.15 -2.02
N GLY A 38 5.46 0.66 -1.45
CA GLY A 38 5.46 2.11 -1.56
C GLY A 38 4.70 2.81 -0.43
N ARG A 39 4.60 4.14 -0.49
CA ARG A 39 3.80 4.97 0.46
C ARG A 39 2.85 5.89 -0.26
N HIS A 40 1.55 5.91 0.06
CA HIS A 40 0.58 6.78 -0.61
C HIS A 40 -0.04 7.85 0.31
N GLY A 41 -0.53 8.94 -0.30
CA GLY A 41 -0.99 10.13 0.40
C GLY A 41 -2.14 9.96 1.37
N PRO A 42 -3.30 9.51 0.89
CA PRO A 42 -4.39 9.18 1.79
C PRO A 42 -3.92 8.13 2.79
N GLY A 43 -4.01 8.40 4.09
CA GLY A 43 -3.59 7.47 5.15
C GLY A 43 -2.08 7.37 5.41
N ASN A 44 -1.21 7.95 4.57
CA ASN A 44 0.26 7.99 4.74
C ASN A 44 0.95 6.64 5.04
N ASN A 45 0.28 5.53 4.72
CA ASN A 45 0.70 4.17 5.03
C ASN A 45 1.76 3.68 4.04
N LEU A 46 2.57 2.75 4.53
CA LEU A 46 3.29 1.80 3.68
C LEU A 46 2.29 0.80 3.12
N PHE A 47 2.51 0.34 1.90
CA PHE A 47 1.68 -0.70 1.28
C PHE A 47 2.46 -1.51 0.25
N PHE A 48 2.02 -2.73 0.00
CA PHE A 48 2.29 -3.48 -1.22
C PHE A 48 1.05 -4.31 -1.57
N ILE A 49 0.92 -4.73 -2.84
CA ILE A 49 -0.26 -5.49 -3.29
C ILE A 49 0.17 -6.81 -3.91
N ILE A 50 -0.58 -7.87 -3.60
CA ILE A 50 -0.50 -9.20 -4.24
C ILE A 50 -1.81 -9.54 -4.95
N ASN A 51 -1.74 -10.51 -5.86
CA ASN A 51 -2.91 -11.26 -6.27
C ASN A 51 -2.94 -12.57 -5.50
N ASP A 52 -4.04 -12.83 -4.79
CA ASP A 52 -4.22 -14.12 -4.12
C ASP A 52 -4.47 -15.26 -5.13
N THR A 53 -4.61 -16.49 -4.64
CA THR A 53 -4.81 -17.67 -5.48
C THR A 53 -6.11 -17.65 -6.28
N ASP A 54 -7.09 -16.83 -5.87
CA ASP A 54 -8.37 -16.65 -6.55
C ASP A 54 -8.35 -15.43 -7.49
N GLY A 55 -7.24 -14.69 -7.55
CA GLY A 55 -7.04 -13.51 -8.39
C GLY A 55 -7.55 -12.22 -7.76
N ASN A 56 -7.92 -12.21 -6.48
CA ASN A 56 -8.32 -10.99 -5.77
C ASN A 56 -7.09 -10.13 -5.51
N TRP A 57 -7.27 -8.81 -5.55
CA TRP A 57 -6.24 -7.85 -5.18
C TRP A 57 -6.24 -7.67 -3.66
N VAL A 58 -5.10 -7.92 -3.03
CA VAL A 58 -4.94 -7.82 -1.58
C VAL A 58 -3.79 -6.88 -1.27
N GLU A 59 -4.11 -5.80 -0.56
CA GLU A 59 -3.15 -4.85 0.00
C GLU A 59 -2.77 -5.28 1.42
N LEU A 60 -1.47 -5.34 1.67
CA LEU A 60 -0.88 -5.37 3.00
C LEU A 60 -0.26 -4.00 3.27
N SER A 61 -0.69 -3.36 4.35
CA SER A 61 -0.23 -2.03 4.72
C SER A 61 0.31 -1.96 6.14
N ALA A 62 1.07 -0.93 6.46
CA ALA A 62 1.55 -0.65 7.81
C ALA A 62 1.64 0.86 8.02
N GLU A 63 1.64 1.27 9.29
CA GLU A 63 1.80 2.67 9.69
C GLU A 63 0.70 3.61 9.15
N LEU A 64 -0.56 3.20 9.21
CA LEU A 64 -1.67 4.09 8.86
C LEU A 64 -1.66 5.33 9.77
N GLU A 65 -1.85 6.50 9.15
CA GLU A 65 -2.00 7.79 9.83
C GLU A 65 -3.17 7.71 10.80
N GLN A 66 -2.86 7.87 12.09
CA GLN A 66 -3.85 7.97 13.14
C GLN A 66 -4.40 9.39 13.17
N LEU A 67 -5.68 9.55 12.83
CA LEU A 67 -6.31 10.86 12.77
C LEU A 67 -6.76 11.32 14.15
N THR A 68 -6.43 12.56 14.49
CA THR A 68 -7.03 13.28 15.62
C THR A 68 -8.29 14.02 15.18
N TYR A 69 -9.15 14.40 16.13
CA TYR A 69 -10.39 15.10 15.82
C TYR A 69 -10.19 16.46 15.14
N ASP A 70 -9.07 17.13 15.40
CA ASP A 70 -8.69 18.42 14.84
C ASP A 70 -7.97 18.33 13.49
N ARG A 71 -7.74 17.11 12.95
CA ARG A 71 -7.08 16.91 11.68
C ARG A 71 -7.86 17.57 10.54
N HIS A 72 -7.23 18.53 9.88
CA HIS A 72 -7.81 19.18 8.71
C HIS A 72 -8.01 18.21 7.55
N VAL A 73 -9.05 18.43 6.73
CA VAL A 73 -9.24 17.69 5.48
C VAL A 73 -8.13 18.07 4.49
N SER A 74 -7.51 17.06 3.89
CA SER A 74 -6.52 17.22 2.83
C SER A 74 -7.16 16.95 1.47
N ILE A 75 -6.69 17.65 0.44
CA ILE A 75 -7.09 17.45 -0.95
C ILE A 75 -5.87 16.91 -1.71
N TRP A 76 -6.00 15.71 -2.28
CA TRP A 76 -4.98 15.12 -3.14
C TRP A 76 -5.37 15.35 -4.59
N PRO A 77 -4.64 16.19 -5.35
CA PRO A 77 -4.97 16.39 -6.75
C PRO A 77 -4.74 15.09 -7.51
N HIS A 78 -5.57 14.82 -8.50
CA HIS A 78 -5.35 13.69 -9.40
C HIS A 78 -4.11 13.95 -10.27
N GLY A 79 -3.26 12.94 -10.46
CA GLY A 79 -2.07 13.04 -11.30
C GLY A 79 -1.17 11.82 -11.17
N GLU A 80 -0.24 11.68 -12.11
CA GLU A 80 0.69 10.54 -12.20
C GLU A 80 1.70 10.49 -11.04
N LYS A 81 1.91 11.63 -10.36
CA LYS A 81 2.83 11.71 -9.24
C LYS A 81 2.17 11.30 -7.95
N HIS A 82 2.80 10.34 -7.30
CA HIS A 82 2.49 9.97 -5.94
C HIS A 82 2.82 11.09 -4.97
N ARG A 83 1.91 11.38 -4.06
CA ARG A 83 2.07 12.44 -3.05
C ARG A 83 1.67 11.90 -1.70
N THR A 84 2.52 12.07 -0.70
CA THR A 84 2.28 11.81 0.72
C THR A 84 1.80 13.10 1.43
N CYS A 85 1.40 12.99 2.69
CA CYS A 85 1.07 14.17 3.49
C CYS A 85 2.36 14.94 3.86
N GLY A 86 2.54 16.15 3.34
CA GLY A 86 3.61 17.07 3.75
C GLY A 86 4.89 17.08 2.89
N ASP A 87 5.00 16.26 1.84
CA ASP A 87 6.28 16.14 1.13
C ASP A 87 6.56 17.27 0.12
N THR A 88 7.66 18.00 0.40
CA THR A 88 8.53 18.66 -0.59
C THR A 88 9.66 17.75 -1.09
N ASP A 89 9.85 16.55 -0.54
CA ASP A 89 10.87 15.58 -0.96
C ASP A 89 10.28 14.17 -1.07
N ILE A 90 10.07 13.74 -2.31
CA ILE A 90 9.44 12.47 -2.69
C ILE A 90 10.46 11.35 -2.86
N PHE A 91 10.49 10.37 -1.95
CA PHE A 91 10.90 9.02 -2.33
C PHE A 91 9.71 8.31 -2.97
N ALA A 92 9.46 8.66 -4.23
CA ALA A 92 8.62 7.87 -5.11
C ALA A 92 9.24 6.48 -5.26
N ALA A 93 8.42 5.44 -5.07
CA ALA A 93 8.67 4.02 -5.33
C ALA A 93 9.96 3.77 -6.13
N ARG A 94 11.10 3.69 -5.45
CA ARG A 94 12.25 2.99 -5.98
C ARG A 94 12.06 1.57 -5.49
N ARG A 95 11.80 0.68 -6.45
CA ARG A 95 11.91 -0.78 -6.32
C ARG A 95 12.84 -1.12 -5.16
N ILE A 96 12.28 -1.51 -4.02
CA ILE A 96 13.07 -1.95 -2.86
C ILE A 96 13.42 -3.40 -3.16
N ILE A 97 14.45 -3.59 -3.97
CA ILE A 97 15.24 -4.83 -4.10
C ILE A 97 16.71 -4.48 -3.99
#